data_AF-A0A352B396-F1
#
_entry.id   AF-A0A352B396-F1
#
_cell.length_a   1.000
_cell.length_b   1.000
_cell.length_c   1.000
_cell.angle_alpha   90.00
_cell.angle_beta   90.00
_cell.angle_gamma   90.00
#
_symmetry.space_group_name_H-M   'P 1'
#
loop_
_entity.id
_entity.type
_entity.pdbx_description
1 polymer ?
#
loop_
_entity_poly.entity_id
_entity_poly.type
_entity_poly.pdbx_seq_one_letter_code
_entity_poly.pdbx_strand_id
1 'polypeptide(L)'
;AAAISILAIHDARHATTFTANYHQVSSANRLGRNTVICQKCHADSVVGVLAGGLLVERDGKFAVVDYADVDGPFKPEAGRGAVRELLAPTAEQAAAYRARIAATQPLPGRPKGLLLGPLSEALHGTHQGHSSLADGVGRSGACQACHPAHRYDRSLANFPLDRNGLNPFAQGDNRDAAGGCYQGRDVHANAHRDTDGAETPDHLNAIGRWLDTNVARESRPDGTSRGLWCTNCHNEVTRMLYQADRLQAGHARAPEAGDTVRTGASLAEVATGLGTDAAHLASLLDPMVRVDPTTHRDGGPTALPWAPRGARHAPDFGVVATQGGAPRLATDGDGDLNVRLVDANPTAAAAHAGEGGVAVSYDLASDGRDYWVAAGEPHCADCHAPPFVESEGGGAFPIDQPGKYRLMRYATGHAGLPCQTCHESIHGLYPVTPDVDPTSYAQAASLNPDGSHGPIRCGSCHQPVNPNGVPVKFADRTFRDVASGAEGKVGESYDLAVQWIHASAP
;
A
#
# COMPACT_ATOMS: atom_id res chain seq x y z
N ALA A 1 -16.63 -13.97 2.79
CA ALA A 1 -17.52 -14.14 3.96
C ALA A 1 -17.13 -13.19 5.11
N ALA A 2 -15.88 -13.20 5.58
CA ALA A 2 -15.42 -12.34 6.68
C ALA A 2 -15.61 -10.83 6.43
N ALA A 3 -15.25 -10.33 5.24
CA ALA A 3 -15.45 -8.92 4.89
C ALA A 3 -16.92 -8.47 4.99
N ILE A 4 -17.87 -9.31 4.54
CA ILE A 4 -19.30 -8.99 4.66
C ILE A 4 -19.77 -9.02 6.12
N SER A 5 -19.26 -9.93 6.94
CA SER A 5 -19.55 -9.94 8.38
C SER A 5 -19.00 -8.69 9.08
N ILE A 6 -17.80 -8.23 8.72
CA ILE A 6 -17.21 -6.98 9.24
C ILE A 6 -18.04 -5.77 8.78
N LEU A 7 -18.44 -5.71 7.51
CA LEU A 7 -19.30 -4.65 6.99
C LEU A 7 -20.69 -4.67 7.63
N ALA A 8 -21.24 -5.84 7.95
CA ALA A 8 -22.52 -5.97 8.67
C ALA A 8 -22.38 -5.52 10.14
N ILE A 9 -21.26 -5.82 10.80
CA ILE A 9 -20.95 -5.32 12.15
C ILE A 9 -20.74 -3.80 12.10
N HIS A 10 -20.09 -3.29 11.06
CA HIS A 10 -19.91 -1.87 10.85
C HIS A 10 -21.25 -1.17 10.61
N ASP A 11 -22.10 -1.72 9.74
CA ASP A 11 -23.48 -1.27 9.53
C ASP A 11 -24.25 -1.25 10.87
N ALA A 12 -24.08 -2.27 11.71
CA ALA A 12 -24.75 -2.33 13.01
C ALA A 12 -24.21 -1.31 14.04
N ARG A 13 -22.91 -1.00 14.02
CA ARG A 13 -22.25 -0.16 15.05
C ARG A 13 -22.12 1.31 14.68
N HIS A 14 -21.94 1.58 13.39
CA HIS A 14 -21.68 2.90 12.83
C HIS A 14 -22.79 3.33 11.87
N ALA A 15 -23.82 2.51 11.73
CA ALA A 15 -25.06 2.83 11.04
C ALA A 15 -24.89 3.18 9.55
N THR A 16 -23.95 2.48 8.91
CA THR A 16 -23.79 2.42 7.46
C THR A 16 -24.73 1.39 6.84
N THR A 17 -24.73 1.29 5.50
CA THR A 17 -25.62 0.36 4.77
C THR A 17 -24.87 -0.47 3.72
N PHE A 18 -23.59 -0.75 3.94
CA PHE A 18 -22.72 -1.46 2.99
C PHE A 18 -23.24 -2.83 2.59
N THR A 19 -24.02 -3.47 3.47
CA THR A 19 -24.62 -4.79 3.23
C THR A 19 -26.09 -4.75 2.79
N ALA A 20 -26.70 -3.57 2.63
CA ALA A 20 -28.13 -3.46 2.34
C ALA A 20 -28.56 -4.13 1.02
N ASN A 21 -27.65 -4.22 0.05
CA ASN A 21 -27.89 -4.89 -1.24
C ASN A 21 -27.16 -6.25 -1.35
N TYR A 22 -26.54 -6.72 -0.26
CA TYR A 22 -25.86 -8.02 -0.26
C TYR A 22 -26.89 -9.15 -0.13
N HIS A 23 -26.94 -10.03 -1.13
CA HIS A 23 -27.70 -11.27 -1.05
C HIS A 23 -26.76 -12.42 -0.69
N GLN A 24 -27.20 -13.46 0.02
CA GLN A 24 -26.30 -14.56 0.42
C GLN A 24 -26.15 -15.67 -0.62
N VAL A 25 -27.10 -15.79 -1.56
CA VAL A 25 -27.27 -16.97 -2.45
C VAL A 25 -27.33 -16.63 -3.94
N SER A 26 -27.21 -15.35 -4.31
CA SER A 26 -27.15 -14.95 -5.71
C SER A 26 -25.77 -15.28 -6.30
N SER A 27 -25.75 -16.00 -7.43
CA SER A 27 -24.57 -16.20 -8.28
C SER A 27 -24.08 -14.88 -8.90
N ALA A 28 -24.89 -13.81 -8.81
CA ALA A 28 -24.55 -12.44 -9.17
C ALA A 28 -24.01 -11.63 -7.97
N ASN A 29 -23.79 -12.24 -6.80
CA ASN A 29 -23.08 -11.59 -5.69
C ASN A 29 -21.56 -11.59 -5.89
N ARG A 30 -21.17 -10.93 -6.96
CA ARG A 30 -19.93 -10.19 -7.05
C ARG A 30 -20.29 -8.96 -7.86
N LEU A 31 -20.72 -7.90 -7.18
CA LEU A 31 -20.55 -6.55 -7.72
C LEU A 31 -21.16 -6.36 -9.13
N GLY A 32 -22.44 -6.73 -9.28
CA GLY A 32 -23.12 -6.78 -10.57
C GLY A 32 -23.93 -5.53 -10.91
N ARG A 33 -23.25 -4.43 -11.24
CA ARG A 33 -23.48 -3.56 -12.42
C ARG A 33 -22.30 -2.58 -12.51
N ASN A 34 -21.70 -2.53 -13.70
CA ASN A 34 -20.34 -2.09 -14.03
C ASN A 34 -19.24 -3.02 -13.51
N THR A 35 -18.14 -3.07 -14.26
CA THR A 35 -16.89 -3.71 -13.87
C THR A 35 -16.65 -3.42 -12.41
N VAL A 36 -16.38 -4.47 -11.65
CA VAL A 36 -15.77 -4.37 -10.33
C VAL A 36 -14.44 -3.70 -10.54
N ILE A 37 -14.46 -2.38 -10.53
CA ILE A 37 -13.28 -1.60 -10.21
C ILE A 37 -13.12 -1.94 -8.73
N CYS A 38 -12.21 -2.87 -8.43
CA CYS A 38 -11.97 -3.33 -7.08
C CYS A 38 -11.79 -2.09 -6.14
N GLN A 39 -11.26 -1.00 -6.70
CA GLN A 39 -11.12 0.37 -6.16
C GLN A 39 -12.44 1.05 -5.70
N LYS A 40 -13.60 0.44 -5.94
CA LYS A 40 -14.92 0.91 -5.47
C LYS A 40 -15.36 0.29 -4.15
N CYS A 41 -14.75 -0.82 -3.73
CA CYS A 41 -15.20 -1.58 -2.55
C CYS A 41 -14.06 -2.03 -1.62
N HIS A 42 -12.80 -1.81 -2.00
CA HIS A 42 -11.64 -1.98 -1.12
C HIS A 42 -10.92 -0.65 -0.90
N ALA A 43 -9.99 -0.67 0.05
CA ALA A 43 -9.32 0.50 0.64
C ALA A 43 -8.71 1.47 -0.39
N ASP A 44 -8.38 1.01 -1.60
CA ASP A 44 -7.92 1.81 -2.74
C ASP A 44 -9.04 2.71 -3.32
N SER A 45 -9.66 3.60 -2.53
CA SER A 45 -10.74 4.49 -2.97
C SER A 45 -10.26 5.52 -4.00
N VAL A 46 -10.10 5.07 -5.24
CA VAL A 46 -9.85 5.91 -6.43
C VAL A 46 -11.12 6.68 -6.83
N VAL A 47 -12.30 6.25 -6.35
CA VAL A 47 -13.60 6.73 -6.83
C VAL A 47 -14.34 7.61 -5.81
N GLY A 48 -13.72 7.98 -4.68
CA GLY A 48 -14.34 8.91 -3.72
C GLY A 48 -15.68 8.44 -3.12
N VAL A 49 -16.00 7.14 -3.23
CA VAL A 49 -17.29 6.58 -2.79
C VAL A 49 -17.39 6.53 -1.26
N LEU A 50 -16.25 6.50 -0.57
CA LEU A 50 -16.17 6.59 0.89
C LEU A 50 -15.56 7.95 1.30
N ALA A 51 -16.11 9.06 0.80
CA ALA A 51 -15.63 10.39 1.19
C ALA A 51 -15.78 10.59 2.71
N GLY A 52 -14.83 11.31 3.30
CA GLY A 52 -14.94 11.76 4.69
C GLY A 52 -16.03 12.80 4.85
N GLY A 53 -16.66 12.86 6.02
CA GLY A 53 -17.52 13.98 6.40
C GLY A 53 -16.71 15.11 7.04
N LEU A 54 -17.24 16.33 7.12
CA LEU A 54 -16.65 17.42 7.92
C LEU A 54 -17.55 17.78 9.09
N LEU A 55 -17.03 17.67 10.31
CA LEU A 55 -17.67 18.25 11.49
C LEU A 55 -17.40 19.75 11.53
N VAL A 56 -18.43 20.56 11.32
CA VAL A 56 -18.40 22.03 11.36
C VAL A 56 -19.20 22.54 12.55
N GLU A 57 -18.88 23.74 13.02
CA GLU A 57 -19.75 24.48 13.93
C GLU A 57 -20.51 25.55 13.15
N ARG A 58 -21.84 25.55 13.26
CA ARG A 58 -22.76 26.54 12.69
C ARG A 58 -23.72 26.99 13.78
N ASP A 59 -23.81 28.29 14.02
CA ASP A 59 -24.74 28.90 14.99
C ASP A 59 -24.67 28.26 16.40
N GLY A 60 -23.46 27.94 16.86
CA GLY A 60 -23.20 27.32 18.17
C GLY A 60 -23.57 25.84 18.28
N LYS A 61 -23.90 25.18 17.15
CA LYS A 61 -24.20 23.75 17.05
C LYS A 61 -23.22 23.06 16.12
N PHE A 62 -22.90 21.81 16.42
CA PHE A 62 -22.11 20.98 15.52
C PHE A 62 -23.01 20.36 14.44
N ALA A 63 -22.49 20.29 13.22
CA ALA A 63 -23.14 19.67 12.07
C ALA A 63 -22.10 18.87 11.28
N VAL A 64 -22.52 17.78 10.63
CA VAL A 64 -21.68 17.06 9.67
C VAL A 64 -22.09 17.48 8.26
N VAL A 65 -21.11 17.89 7.46
CA VAL A 65 -21.24 18.14 6.02
C VAL A 65 -20.65 16.94 5.30
N ASP A 66 -21.50 16.18 4.59
CA ASP A 66 -21.06 15.12 3.68
C ASP A 66 -20.73 15.76 2.31
N TYR A 67 -19.61 15.35 1.71
CA TYR A 67 -19.14 15.87 0.43
C TYR A 67 -19.41 14.96 -0.75
N ALA A 68 -19.70 13.67 -0.51
CA ALA A 68 -19.93 12.75 -1.61
C ALA A 68 -21.27 13.04 -2.29
N ASP A 69 -22.37 13.11 -1.55
CA ASP A 69 -23.74 13.02 -2.11
C ASP A 69 -23.90 11.84 -3.12
N VAL A 70 -22.93 10.91 -3.15
CA VAL A 70 -22.83 9.75 -4.05
C VAL A 70 -23.52 8.55 -3.42
N ASP A 71 -23.47 8.45 -2.08
CA ASP A 71 -24.34 7.58 -1.32
C ASP A 71 -25.63 8.35 -1.04
N GLY A 72 -26.62 8.09 -1.91
CA GLY A 72 -27.99 8.55 -1.73
C GLY A 72 -28.39 8.45 -0.24
N PRO A 73 -29.07 9.50 0.24
CA PRO A 73 -28.86 10.11 1.55
C PRO A 73 -28.97 9.10 2.67
N PHE A 74 -28.29 9.34 3.80
CA PHE A 74 -28.54 8.79 5.14
C PHE A 74 -30.05 8.67 5.50
N LYS A 75 -30.75 7.74 4.86
CA LYS A 75 -32.18 7.47 4.90
C LYS A 75 -32.41 6.09 5.53
N PRO A 76 -31.73 5.80 6.64
CA PRO A 76 -32.49 5.32 7.79
C PRO A 76 -32.18 6.11 9.07
N GLU A 77 -33.15 6.15 9.98
CA GLU A 77 -33.03 6.72 11.34
C GLU A 77 -31.86 6.12 12.15
N ALA A 78 -31.40 4.92 11.79
CA ALA A 78 -30.22 4.28 12.36
C ALA A 78 -28.93 5.10 12.14
N GLY A 79 -28.72 5.63 10.92
CA GLY A 79 -27.53 6.43 10.54
C GLY A 79 -27.33 7.65 11.44
N ARG A 80 -28.45 8.31 11.76
CA ARG A 80 -28.46 9.51 12.61
C ARG A 80 -28.15 9.21 14.07
N GLY A 81 -28.36 7.98 14.54
CA GLY A 81 -28.07 7.56 15.90
C GLY A 81 -26.57 7.57 16.24
N ALA A 82 -25.73 7.13 15.29
CA ALA A 82 -24.28 7.01 15.49
C ALA A 82 -23.54 8.37 15.52
N VAL A 83 -24.08 9.40 14.86
CA VAL A 83 -23.49 10.76 14.84
C VAL A 83 -23.99 11.63 16.00
N ARG A 84 -24.98 11.16 16.79
CA ARG A 84 -25.58 11.96 17.88
C ARG A 84 -24.55 12.43 18.92
N GLU A 85 -23.56 11.62 19.25
CA GLU A 85 -22.51 12.00 20.20
C GLU A 85 -21.58 13.10 19.64
N LEU A 86 -21.31 13.10 18.34
CA LEU A 86 -20.55 14.16 17.67
C LEU A 86 -21.36 15.46 17.54
N LEU A 87 -22.68 15.36 17.36
CA LEU A 87 -23.60 16.50 17.18
C LEU A 87 -24.10 17.08 18.50
N ALA A 88 -24.03 16.32 19.59
CA ALA A 88 -24.38 16.73 20.95
C ALA A 88 -23.26 16.41 21.95
N PRO A 89 -22.05 16.97 21.76
CA PRO A 89 -20.91 16.70 22.64
C PRO A 89 -21.13 17.25 24.05
N THR A 90 -20.44 16.68 25.03
CA THR A 90 -20.28 17.30 26.36
C THR A 90 -19.57 18.66 26.23
N ALA A 91 -19.63 19.50 27.26
CA ALA A 91 -18.96 20.80 27.23
C ALA A 91 -17.43 20.68 27.00
N GLU A 92 -16.80 19.65 27.58
CA GLU A 92 -15.38 19.35 27.39
C GLU A 92 -15.07 18.91 25.96
N GLN A 93 -15.87 18.00 25.41
CA GLN A 93 -15.74 17.54 24.02
C GLN A 93 -15.96 18.70 23.04
N ALA A 94 -16.95 19.57 23.30
CA ALA A 94 -17.22 20.75 22.47
C ALA A 94 -16.02 21.72 22.46
N ALA A 95 -15.40 21.96 23.62
CA ALA A 95 -14.19 22.79 23.71
C ALA A 95 -13.03 22.17 22.93
N ALA A 96 -12.81 20.86 23.06
CA ALA A 96 -11.80 20.14 22.31
C ALA A 96 -12.05 20.18 20.79
N TYR A 97 -13.31 20.01 20.36
CA TYR A 97 -13.68 20.10 18.94
C TYR A 97 -13.44 21.50 18.38
N ARG A 98 -13.83 22.55 19.11
CA ARG A 98 -13.56 23.94 18.69
C ARG A 98 -12.07 24.23 18.58
N ALA A 99 -11.26 23.79 19.54
CA ALA A 99 -9.81 23.94 19.48
C ALA A 99 -9.22 23.24 18.25
N ARG A 100 -9.68 22.01 17.94
CA ARG A 100 -9.24 21.26 16.77
C ARG A 100 -9.70 21.89 15.46
N ILE A 101 -10.96 22.33 15.37
CA ILE A 101 -11.50 23.06 14.21
C ILE A 101 -10.71 24.36 14.01
N ALA A 102 -10.39 25.10 15.07
CA ALA A 102 -9.60 26.33 14.98
C ALA A 102 -8.19 26.08 14.42
N ALA A 103 -7.60 24.92 14.69
CA ALA A 103 -6.30 24.51 14.20
C ALA A 103 -6.31 23.97 12.77
N THR A 104 -7.48 23.69 12.16
CA THR A 104 -7.50 23.19 10.78
C THR A 104 -7.30 24.30 9.76
N GLN A 105 -6.54 23.98 8.72
CA GLN A 105 -6.44 24.79 7.51
C GLN A 105 -7.54 24.32 6.55
N PRO A 106 -8.51 25.17 6.19
CA PRO A 106 -9.58 24.77 5.27
C PRO A 106 -9.02 24.55 3.87
N LEU A 107 -9.53 23.53 3.20
CA LEU A 107 -9.30 23.34 1.77
C LEU A 107 -9.86 24.53 0.99
N PRO A 108 -9.22 24.90 -0.14
CA PRO A 108 -9.83 25.81 -1.09
C PRO A 108 -11.25 25.31 -1.44
N GLY A 109 -12.27 26.14 -1.16
CA GLY A 109 -13.67 25.86 -1.48
C GLY A 109 -14.42 25.06 -0.42
N ARG A 110 -13.77 24.68 0.69
CA ARG A 110 -14.42 23.99 1.81
C ARG A 110 -14.54 24.88 3.05
N PRO A 111 -15.62 24.74 3.84
CA PRO A 111 -15.72 25.40 5.14
C PRO A 111 -14.66 24.86 6.10
N LYS A 112 -14.29 25.68 7.09
CA LYS A 112 -13.42 25.25 8.19
C LYS A 112 -14.15 24.24 9.08
N GLY A 113 -13.49 23.13 9.40
CA GLY A 113 -14.06 22.07 10.23
C GLY A 113 -13.05 20.97 10.53
N LEU A 114 -13.52 19.93 11.22
CA LEU A 114 -12.75 18.75 11.57
C LEU A 114 -13.10 17.62 10.58
N LEU A 115 -12.11 17.17 9.82
CA LEU A 115 -12.29 16.04 8.91
C LEU A 115 -12.59 14.77 9.70
N LEU A 116 -13.67 14.10 9.33
CA LEU A 116 -13.99 12.74 9.72
C LEU A 116 -13.38 11.85 8.65
N GLY A 117 -12.34 11.10 9.01
CA GLY A 117 -11.64 10.24 8.04
C GLY A 117 -12.58 9.23 7.37
N PRO A 118 -12.23 8.77 6.16
CA PRO A 118 -12.99 7.75 5.45
C PRO A 118 -13.08 6.46 6.27
N LEU A 119 -14.04 5.62 5.89
CA LEU A 119 -14.32 4.35 6.55
C LEU A 119 -13.05 3.52 6.82
N SER A 120 -12.17 3.38 5.83
CA SER A 120 -10.94 2.59 5.94
C SER A 120 -10.05 3.08 7.08
N GLU A 121 -9.81 4.39 7.14
CA GLU A 121 -9.02 5.02 8.20
C GLU A 121 -9.67 4.83 9.58
N ALA A 122 -10.99 5.04 9.67
CA ALA A 122 -11.74 4.86 10.92
C ALA A 122 -11.70 3.41 11.40
N LEU A 123 -11.82 2.45 10.48
CA LEU A 123 -11.73 1.02 10.74
C LEU A 123 -10.33 0.65 11.24
N HIS A 124 -9.27 1.00 10.50
CA HIS A 124 -7.90 0.68 10.87
C HIS A 124 -7.53 1.33 12.21
N GLY A 125 -7.78 2.63 12.36
CA GLY A 125 -7.47 3.36 13.60
C GLY A 125 -8.20 2.80 14.82
N THR A 126 -9.48 2.43 14.69
CA THR A 126 -10.28 1.87 15.78
C THR A 126 -9.86 0.45 16.13
N HIS A 127 -9.74 -0.43 15.14
CA HIS A 127 -9.47 -1.85 15.40
C HIS A 127 -8.05 -2.07 15.86
N GLN A 128 -7.06 -1.45 15.22
CA GLN A 128 -5.67 -1.58 15.63
C GLN A 128 -5.43 -0.92 16.99
N GLY A 129 -6.12 0.19 17.30
CA GLY A 129 -5.98 0.89 18.58
C GLY A 129 -6.72 0.21 19.75
N HIS A 130 -7.68 -0.66 19.46
CA HIS A 130 -8.39 -1.45 20.48
C HIS A 130 -7.80 -2.86 20.63
N SER A 131 -7.42 -3.50 19.52
CA SER A 131 -6.85 -4.84 19.50
C SER A 131 -5.87 -4.99 18.34
N SER A 132 -4.60 -4.69 18.62
CA SER A 132 -3.50 -4.82 17.67
C SER A 132 -3.12 -6.27 17.37
N LEU A 133 -3.59 -7.25 18.17
CA LEU A 133 -3.21 -8.66 18.09
C LEU A 133 -1.68 -8.82 17.99
N ALA A 134 -0.95 -8.10 18.85
CA ALA A 134 0.50 -8.13 18.87
C ALA A 134 1.04 -9.54 19.11
N ASP A 135 2.19 -9.86 18.53
CA ASP A 135 3.00 -11.02 18.93
C ASP A 135 3.97 -10.66 20.08
N GLY A 136 4.86 -11.58 20.43
CA GLY A 136 5.76 -11.42 21.60
C GLY A 136 6.76 -10.28 21.47
N VAL A 137 7.00 -9.76 20.26
CA VAL A 137 7.90 -8.62 20.01
C VAL A 137 7.15 -7.35 19.63
N GLY A 138 5.83 -7.42 19.43
CA GLY A 138 4.98 -6.26 19.16
C GLY A 138 4.55 -6.10 17.71
N ARG A 139 4.80 -7.05 16.81
CA ARG A 139 4.27 -6.94 15.43
C ARG A 139 2.77 -7.19 15.44
N SER A 140 1.99 -6.34 14.78
CA SER A 140 0.53 -6.39 14.82
C SER A 140 -0.03 -7.52 13.92
N GLY A 141 -0.87 -8.38 14.49
CA GLY A 141 -1.62 -9.42 13.76
C GLY A 141 -2.99 -8.96 13.24
N ALA A 142 -3.44 -7.76 13.64
CA ALA A 142 -4.80 -7.26 13.39
C ALA A 142 -5.16 -7.18 11.90
N CYS A 143 -4.17 -6.92 11.04
CA CYS A 143 -4.37 -6.82 9.60
C CYS A 143 -4.88 -8.14 9.01
N GLN A 144 -4.25 -9.27 9.37
CA GLN A 144 -4.66 -10.59 8.87
C GLN A 144 -6.06 -11.00 9.33
N ALA A 145 -6.46 -10.57 10.53
CA ALA A 145 -7.81 -10.82 11.05
C ALA A 145 -8.91 -10.17 10.19
N CYS A 146 -8.64 -8.99 9.60
CA CYS A 146 -9.59 -8.25 8.75
C CYS A 146 -9.39 -8.50 7.25
N HIS A 147 -8.17 -8.82 6.84
CA HIS A 147 -7.79 -9.22 5.48
C HIS A 147 -7.46 -10.72 5.40
N PRO A 148 -8.40 -11.61 5.74
CA PRO A 148 -8.17 -13.04 5.61
C PRO A 148 -8.17 -13.42 4.14
N ALA A 149 -7.13 -14.12 3.69
CA ALA A 149 -7.23 -14.84 2.43
C ALA A 149 -8.07 -16.08 2.63
N HIS A 150 -8.77 -16.45 1.56
CA HIS A 150 -9.26 -17.79 1.39
C HIS A 150 -8.06 -18.70 1.13
N ARG A 151 -7.61 -19.43 2.16
CA ARG A 151 -6.79 -20.62 1.92
C ARG A 151 -7.59 -21.58 1.05
N TYR A 152 -6.94 -22.19 0.06
CA TYR A 152 -7.61 -23.11 -0.85
C TYR A 152 -8.19 -24.32 -0.10
N ASP A 153 -7.46 -24.80 0.94
CA ASP A 153 -7.88 -25.86 1.85
C ASP A 153 -9.02 -25.47 2.82
N ARG A 154 -9.39 -24.18 2.86
CA ARG A 154 -10.40 -23.59 3.77
C ARG A 154 -10.13 -23.82 5.26
N SER A 155 -8.91 -24.22 5.63
CA SER A 155 -8.51 -24.44 7.02
C SER A 155 -8.35 -23.11 7.76
N LEU A 156 -8.66 -23.09 9.05
CA LEU A 156 -8.29 -21.99 9.96
C LEU A 156 -7.16 -22.42 10.91
N ALA A 157 -6.55 -23.58 10.68
CA ALA A 157 -5.39 -24.02 11.47
C ALA A 157 -4.24 -23.03 11.30
N ASN A 158 -3.60 -22.67 12.41
CA ASN A 158 -2.50 -21.70 12.48
C ASN A 158 -2.83 -20.31 11.91
N PHE A 159 -4.11 -19.92 11.86
CA PHE A 159 -4.52 -18.56 11.51
C PHE A 159 -4.23 -17.60 12.69
N PRO A 160 -3.81 -16.34 12.48
CA PRO A 160 -3.45 -15.41 13.56
C PRO A 160 -4.66 -14.77 14.25
N LEU A 161 -5.74 -15.55 14.43
CA LEU A 161 -6.94 -15.22 15.18
C LEU A 161 -7.69 -16.51 15.54
N ASP A 162 -7.94 -16.75 16.83
CA ASP A 162 -8.77 -17.86 17.27
C ASP A 162 -10.26 -17.53 17.30
N ARG A 163 -11.09 -18.51 17.67
CA ARG A 163 -12.56 -18.34 17.77
C ARG A 163 -13.01 -17.35 18.85
N ASN A 164 -12.13 -17.02 19.79
CA ASN A 164 -12.38 -16.07 20.87
C ASN A 164 -11.87 -14.66 20.54
N GLY A 165 -11.28 -14.46 19.35
CA GLY A 165 -10.68 -13.21 18.94
C GLY A 165 -9.32 -12.94 19.60
N LEU A 166 -8.62 -13.97 20.07
CA LEU A 166 -7.27 -13.89 20.64
C LEU A 166 -6.22 -14.23 19.58
N ASN A 167 -5.02 -13.67 19.72
CA ASN A 167 -3.88 -14.01 18.87
C ASN A 167 -3.20 -15.30 19.38
N PRO A 168 -3.20 -16.42 18.62
CA PRO A 168 -2.48 -17.64 19.00
C PRO A 168 -0.96 -17.46 19.05
N PHE A 169 -0.43 -16.44 18.36
CA PHE A 169 0.99 -16.13 18.26
C PHE A 169 1.43 -15.01 19.21
N ALA A 170 0.60 -14.66 20.21
CA ALA A 170 0.88 -13.59 21.18
C ALA A 170 2.20 -13.76 21.98
N GLN A 171 2.69 -15.00 22.09
CA GLN A 171 3.98 -15.35 22.73
C GLN A 171 5.08 -15.70 21.73
N GLY A 172 4.74 -15.78 20.46
CA GLY A 172 5.64 -16.16 19.37
C GLY A 172 5.78 -14.99 18.42
N ASP A 173 5.60 -15.28 17.14
CA ASP A 173 5.70 -14.31 16.05
C ASP A 173 4.56 -14.52 15.07
N ASN A 174 3.94 -13.42 14.65
CA ASN A 174 2.83 -13.47 13.73
C ASN A 174 3.21 -14.00 12.34
N ARG A 175 4.49 -13.95 11.96
CA ARG A 175 5.00 -14.49 10.69
C ARG A 175 5.06 -16.02 10.65
N ASP A 176 4.88 -16.69 11.80
CA ASP A 176 4.75 -18.15 11.87
C ASP A 176 3.31 -18.62 11.62
N ALA A 177 2.37 -17.67 11.46
CA ALA A 177 1.01 -17.98 11.06
C ALA A 177 0.92 -18.48 9.63
N ALA A 178 -0.11 -19.28 9.36
CA ALA A 178 -0.34 -19.90 8.07
C ALA A 178 -1.61 -19.34 7.42
N GLY A 179 -1.45 -18.73 6.24
CA GLY A 179 -2.54 -18.13 5.47
C GLY A 179 -2.73 -16.64 5.74
N GLY A 180 -3.92 -16.12 5.45
CA GLY A 180 -4.13 -14.67 5.32
C GLY A 180 -3.70 -14.13 3.95
N CYS A 181 -3.90 -12.83 3.71
CA CYS A 181 -3.63 -12.18 2.42
C CYS A 181 -2.18 -12.36 1.90
N TYR A 182 -1.23 -12.60 2.81
CA TYR A 182 0.19 -12.38 2.56
C TYR A 182 1.08 -13.59 2.90
N GLN A 183 0.92 -14.21 4.09
CA GLN A 183 1.85 -15.27 4.52
C GLN A 183 1.81 -16.51 3.61
N GLY A 184 3.00 -16.94 3.18
CA GLY A 184 3.19 -18.14 2.37
C GLY A 184 2.61 -18.05 0.95
N ARG A 185 2.15 -16.88 0.52
CA ARG A 185 1.64 -16.60 -0.83
C ARG A 185 2.51 -15.63 -1.60
N ASP A 186 3.29 -14.84 -0.90
CA ASP A 186 4.17 -13.84 -1.46
C ASP A 186 5.63 -14.23 -1.21
N VAL A 187 6.49 -13.97 -2.20
CA VAL A 187 7.93 -14.32 -2.15
C VAL A 187 8.63 -13.64 -0.98
N HIS A 188 8.17 -12.46 -0.56
CA HIS A 188 8.76 -11.74 0.56
C HIS A 188 8.36 -12.36 1.90
N ALA A 189 7.27 -13.13 1.98
CA ALA A 189 6.81 -13.84 3.18
C ALA A 189 7.06 -15.36 3.15
N ASN A 190 7.57 -15.89 2.03
CA ASN A 190 7.80 -17.32 1.84
C ASN A 190 8.99 -17.80 2.66
N ALA A 191 8.75 -18.79 3.52
CA ALA A 191 9.77 -19.45 4.32
C ALA A 191 10.87 -20.12 3.48
N HIS A 192 10.50 -20.58 2.28
CA HIS A 192 11.33 -21.42 1.42
C HIS A 192 11.88 -20.68 0.21
N ARG A 193 11.71 -19.36 0.10
CA ARG A 193 12.13 -18.55 -1.07
C ARG A 193 13.60 -18.74 -1.50
N ASP A 194 14.46 -19.17 -0.57
CA ASP A 194 15.89 -19.38 -0.77
C ASP A 194 16.25 -20.86 -1.04
N THR A 195 15.26 -21.76 -1.09
CA THR A 195 15.45 -23.23 -1.10
C THR A 195 14.45 -24.01 -1.94
N ASP A 196 13.43 -23.36 -2.52
CA ASP A 196 12.34 -24.00 -3.26
C ASP A 196 12.63 -24.15 -4.77
N GLY A 197 13.84 -23.79 -5.22
CA GLY A 197 14.25 -23.87 -6.63
C GLY A 197 13.76 -22.70 -7.50
N ALA A 198 13.12 -21.70 -6.88
CA ALA A 198 12.68 -20.46 -7.52
C ALA A 198 13.52 -19.24 -7.09
N GLU A 199 14.74 -19.47 -6.59
CA GLU A 199 15.59 -18.42 -6.04
C GLU A 199 15.94 -17.38 -7.11
N THR A 200 15.74 -16.10 -6.79
CA THR A 200 16.15 -14.98 -7.64
C THR A 200 17.03 -14.02 -6.85
N PRO A 201 18.04 -13.40 -7.47
CA PRO A 201 18.78 -12.33 -6.80
C PRO A 201 17.85 -11.18 -6.40
N ASP A 202 17.94 -10.74 -5.15
CA ASP A 202 16.99 -9.76 -4.61
C ASP A 202 17.20 -8.32 -5.14
N HIS A 203 18.40 -8.00 -5.65
CA HIS A 203 18.80 -6.68 -6.16
C HIS A 203 18.24 -5.49 -5.33
N LEU A 204 18.61 -5.44 -4.06
CA LEU A 204 18.03 -4.52 -3.07
C LEU A 204 18.77 -3.18 -2.99
N ASN A 205 18.03 -2.11 -2.73
CA ASN A 205 18.55 -0.81 -2.30
C ASN A 205 18.94 -0.83 -0.81
N ALA A 206 19.34 0.31 -0.22
CA ALA A 206 19.73 0.36 1.18
C ALA A 206 18.61 0.01 2.18
N ILE A 207 17.36 0.39 1.88
CA ILE A 207 16.18 0.03 2.68
C ILE A 207 15.92 -1.47 2.59
N GLY A 208 15.88 -2.02 1.38
CA GLY A 208 15.67 -3.44 1.14
C GLY A 208 16.71 -4.30 1.84
N ARG A 209 18.00 -3.94 1.75
CA ARG A 209 19.08 -4.65 2.47
C ARG A 209 18.90 -4.60 3.99
N TRP A 210 18.43 -3.48 4.52
CA TRP A 210 18.15 -3.36 5.95
C TRP A 210 16.98 -4.27 6.36
N LEU A 211 15.88 -4.25 5.63
CA LEU A 211 14.72 -5.12 5.88
C LEU A 211 15.09 -6.61 5.75
N ASP A 212 15.87 -6.96 4.73
CA ASP A 212 16.33 -8.33 4.54
C ASP A 212 17.18 -8.82 5.73
N THR A 213 18.15 -8.01 6.16
CA THR A 213 19.06 -8.36 7.26
C THR A 213 18.37 -8.38 8.62
N ASN A 214 17.51 -7.41 8.91
CA ASN A 214 16.98 -7.17 10.25
C ASN A 214 15.58 -7.74 10.48
N VAL A 215 14.87 -8.10 9.40
CA VAL A 215 13.49 -8.58 9.49
C VAL A 215 13.32 -9.90 8.75
N ALA A 216 13.57 -9.92 7.43
CA ALA A 216 13.21 -11.07 6.61
C ALA A 216 14.02 -12.32 6.97
N ARG A 217 15.34 -12.20 7.09
CA ARG A 217 16.25 -13.33 7.39
C ARG A 217 16.27 -13.75 8.86
N GLU A 218 15.46 -13.15 9.72
CA GLU A 218 15.25 -13.70 11.06
C GLU A 218 14.84 -15.18 10.95
N SER A 219 15.56 -16.07 11.63
CA SER A 219 15.36 -17.51 11.46
C SER A 219 14.17 -18.02 12.26
N ARG A 220 13.43 -18.95 11.65
CA ARG A 220 12.53 -19.86 12.34
C ARG A 220 13.31 -20.97 13.06
N PRO A 221 12.69 -21.70 14.01
CA PRO A 221 13.33 -22.83 14.68
C PRO A 221 13.85 -23.93 13.73
N ASP A 222 13.26 -24.05 12.53
CA ASP A 222 13.66 -25.01 11.50
C ASP A 222 14.77 -24.50 10.56
N GLY A 223 15.27 -23.28 10.79
CA GLY A 223 16.31 -22.64 9.99
C GLY A 223 15.80 -21.85 8.78
N THR A 224 14.48 -21.86 8.49
CA THR A 224 13.90 -21.08 7.39
C THR A 224 13.79 -19.59 7.72
N SER A 225 13.69 -18.73 6.70
CA SER A 225 13.55 -17.27 6.85
C SER A 225 12.11 -16.90 7.23
N ARG A 226 11.91 -16.05 8.25
CA ARG A 226 10.57 -15.58 8.65
C ARG A 226 9.86 -14.74 7.59
N GLY A 227 10.62 -14.11 6.70
CA GLY A 227 10.12 -13.20 5.69
C GLY A 227 9.66 -11.87 6.28
N LEU A 228 9.14 -11.02 5.41
CA LEU A 228 8.51 -9.75 5.78
C LEU A 228 7.10 -9.98 6.33
N TRP A 229 6.56 -8.94 6.95
CA TRP A 229 5.17 -8.86 7.37
C TRP A 229 4.48 -7.68 6.67
N CYS A 230 3.15 -7.66 6.67
CA CYS A 230 2.36 -6.64 5.97
C CYS A 230 2.73 -5.19 6.36
N THR A 231 3.09 -4.95 7.63
CA THR A 231 3.51 -3.65 8.14
C THR A 231 4.89 -3.21 7.65
N ASN A 232 5.73 -4.13 7.16
CA ASN A 232 7.01 -3.76 6.55
C ASN A 232 6.83 -3.20 5.14
N CYS A 233 5.71 -3.50 4.48
CA CYS A 233 5.35 -2.95 3.16
C CYS A 233 4.42 -1.73 3.28
N HIS A 234 3.52 -1.74 4.26
CA HIS A 234 2.58 -0.66 4.50
C HIS A 234 2.99 0.12 5.75
N ASN A 235 3.78 1.17 5.53
CA ASN A 235 4.25 2.04 6.59
C ASN A 235 4.41 3.50 6.11
N GLU A 236 4.79 4.37 7.05
CA GLU A 236 4.96 5.79 6.80
C GLU A 236 6.10 6.12 5.84
N VAL A 237 7.11 5.24 5.74
CA VAL A 237 8.31 5.46 4.92
C VAL A 237 7.95 5.56 3.44
N THR A 238 7.03 4.72 2.95
CA THR A 238 6.55 4.78 1.56
C THR A 238 6.07 6.19 1.18
N ARG A 239 5.34 6.87 2.07
CA ARG A 239 4.87 8.25 1.83
C ARG A 239 5.99 9.27 1.89
N MET A 240 6.92 9.11 2.82
CA MET A 240 8.10 9.98 2.94
C MET A 240 8.95 9.90 1.66
N LEU A 241 9.16 8.68 1.16
CA LEU A 241 9.90 8.45 -0.08
C LEU A 241 9.15 9.00 -1.30
N TYR A 242 7.84 8.75 -1.40
CA TYR A 242 7.00 9.30 -2.46
C TYR A 242 7.01 10.84 -2.47
N GLN A 243 6.96 11.47 -1.29
CA GLN A 243 7.10 12.93 -1.18
C GLN A 243 8.46 13.41 -1.73
N ALA A 244 9.54 12.70 -1.40
CA ALA A 244 10.89 13.07 -1.77
C ALA A 244 11.21 12.88 -3.27
N ASP A 245 10.45 12.06 -3.99
CA ASP A 245 10.68 11.81 -5.42
C ASP A 245 10.46 13.04 -6.31
N ARG A 246 11.35 13.16 -7.29
CA ARG A 246 11.39 14.19 -8.34
C ARG A 246 11.90 13.58 -9.64
N LEU A 247 11.41 12.39 -9.99
CA LEU A 247 11.83 11.67 -11.19
C LEU A 247 11.62 12.54 -12.43
N GLN A 248 12.52 12.43 -13.40
CA GLN A 248 12.31 12.98 -14.74
C GLN A 248 11.79 11.89 -15.67
N ALA A 249 11.14 12.30 -16.76
CA ALA A 249 10.63 11.41 -17.79
C ALA A 249 11.69 10.40 -18.25
N GLY A 250 11.44 9.11 -18.00
CA GLY A 250 12.32 8.02 -18.39
C GLY A 250 13.49 7.73 -17.43
N HIS A 251 13.59 8.45 -16.30
CA HIS A 251 14.66 8.27 -15.32
C HIS A 251 14.33 7.25 -14.23
N ALA A 252 13.09 6.75 -14.11
CA ALA A 252 12.71 5.82 -13.04
C ALA A 252 13.65 4.60 -12.90
N ARG A 253 14.11 4.03 -14.02
CA ARG A 253 14.99 2.85 -14.05
C ARG A 253 16.49 3.19 -13.98
N ALA A 254 16.84 4.47 -14.04
CA ALA A 254 18.20 4.97 -14.00
C ALA A 254 18.20 6.43 -13.48
N PRO A 255 17.81 6.65 -12.20
CA PRO A 255 17.58 8.00 -11.69
C PRO A 255 18.90 8.76 -11.58
N GLU A 256 18.85 10.06 -11.87
CA GLU A 256 19.96 10.98 -11.66
C GLU A 256 20.08 11.39 -10.19
N ALA A 257 21.20 12.02 -9.85
CA ALA A 257 21.41 12.55 -8.51
C ALA A 257 20.35 13.62 -8.18
N GLY A 258 19.53 13.35 -7.17
CA GLY A 258 18.46 14.25 -6.73
C GLY A 258 17.05 13.86 -7.21
N ASP A 259 16.94 12.91 -8.15
CA ASP A 259 15.64 12.40 -8.63
C ASP A 259 14.91 11.61 -7.53
N THR A 260 15.65 10.85 -6.71
CA THR A 260 15.08 10.09 -5.60
C THR A 260 16.12 9.89 -4.50
N VAL A 261 15.65 9.77 -3.25
CA VAL A 261 16.51 9.44 -2.10
C VAL A 261 16.77 7.94 -1.97
N ARG A 262 16.01 7.09 -2.68
CA ARG A 262 16.08 5.61 -2.61
C ARG A 262 17.43 5.04 -3.06
N THR A 263 18.20 5.79 -3.84
CA THR A 263 19.51 5.40 -4.36
C THR A 263 20.66 5.67 -3.38
N GLY A 264 20.38 6.18 -2.17
CA GLY A 264 21.38 6.31 -1.12
C GLY A 264 22.12 5.00 -0.85
N ALA A 265 23.43 5.06 -0.63
CA ALA A 265 24.26 3.87 -0.47
C ALA A 265 24.00 3.16 0.86
N SER A 266 23.51 3.89 1.87
CA SER A 266 23.24 3.42 3.22
C SER A 266 21.89 3.91 3.75
N LEU A 267 21.36 3.22 4.77
CA LEU A 267 20.12 3.66 5.42
C LEU A 267 20.26 5.07 6.03
N ALA A 268 21.46 5.45 6.47
CA ALA A 268 21.74 6.77 7.02
C ALA A 268 21.68 7.89 5.96
N GLU A 269 22.15 7.63 4.74
CA GLU A 269 22.01 8.57 3.63
C GLU A 269 20.55 8.75 3.22
N VAL A 270 19.80 7.64 3.11
CA VAL A 270 18.36 7.69 2.84
C VAL A 270 17.63 8.49 3.92
N ALA A 271 17.92 8.21 5.20
CA ALA A 271 17.34 8.93 6.34
C ALA A 271 17.64 10.44 6.27
N THR A 272 18.88 10.81 5.97
CA THR A 272 19.28 12.22 5.81
C THR A 272 18.51 12.88 4.67
N GLY A 273 18.35 12.21 3.53
CA GLY A 273 17.56 12.69 2.40
C GLY A 273 16.08 12.90 2.75
N LEU A 274 15.56 12.11 3.69
CA LEU A 274 14.21 12.24 4.23
C LEU A 274 14.10 13.23 5.41
N GLY A 275 15.19 13.88 5.82
CA GLY A 275 15.19 14.82 6.94
C GLY A 275 15.02 14.15 8.31
N THR A 276 15.44 12.90 8.46
CA THR A 276 15.38 12.10 9.69
C THR A 276 16.74 11.43 9.97
N ASP A 277 16.83 10.62 11.03
CA ASP A 277 17.98 9.78 11.33
C ASP A 277 17.70 8.29 11.06
N ALA A 278 18.77 7.49 10.96
CA ALA A 278 18.69 6.07 10.62
C ALA A 278 17.93 5.24 11.66
N ALA A 279 17.99 5.61 12.94
CA ALA A 279 17.31 4.89 14.01
C ALA A 279 15.79 5.13 13.94
N HIS A 280 15.39 6.37 13.70
CA HIS A 280 13.99 6.69 13.49
C HIS A 280 13.47 6.04 12.19
N LEU A 281 14.22 6.11 11.08
CA LEU A 281 13.83 5.45 9.83
C LEU A 281 13.65 3.92 10.02
N ALA A 282 14.60 3.26 10.70
CA ALA A 282 14.49 1.83 11.04
C ALA A 282 13.22 1.51 11.84
N SER A 283 12.87 2.36 12.82
CA SER A 283 11.63 2.18 13.62
C SER A 283 10.34 2.31 12.80
N LEU A 284 10.38 3.03 11.68
CA LEU A 284 9.25 3.16 10.76
C LEU A 284 9.17 2.00 9.76
N LEU A 285 10.31 1.39 9.41
CA LEU A 285 10.39 0.22 8.51
C LEU A 285 9.95 -1.10 9.17
N ASP A 286 10.16 -1.24 10.48
CA ASP A 286 9.65 -2.39 11.26
C ASP A 286 8.83 -1.90 12.46
N PRO A 287 7.61 -1.40 12.22
CA PRO A 287 6.87 -0.71 13.25
C PRO A 287 6.20 -1.71 14.20
N MET A 288 6.51 -1.58 15.50
CA MET A 288 6.01 -2.46 16.58
C MET A 288 5.07 -1.70 17.53
N VAL A 289 4.05 -2.39 18.05
CA VAL A 289 3.18 -1.88 19.11
C VAL A 289 3.73 -2.25 20.49
N ARG A 290 3.32 -1.51 21.51
CA ARG A 290 3.71 -1.81 22.89
C ARG A 290 2.93 -3.01 23.42
N VAL A 291 3.62 -4.06 23.83
CA VAL A 291 2.98 -5.27 24.39
C VAL A 291 2.80 -5.12 25.90
N ASP A 292 1.58 -5.34 26.39
CA ASP A 292 1.28 -5.58 27.80
C ASP A 292 1.83 -6.95 28.20
N PRO A 293 2.73 -7.03 29.20
CA PRO A 293 3.39 -8.30 29.54
C PRO A 293 2.47 -9.33 30.22
N THR A 294 1.24 -8.96 30.59
CA THR A 294 0.29 -9.86 31.26
C THR A 294 -0.83 -10.32 30.35
N THR A 295 -1.35 -9.42 29.51
CA THR A 295 -2.46 -9.71 28.60
C THR A 295 -1.99 -10.01 27.19
N HIS A 296 -0.73 -9.69 26.86
CA HIS A 296 -0.18 -9.70 25.50
C HIS A 296 -1.06 -8.94 24.50
N ARG A 297 -1.82 -7.99 25.03
CA ARG A 297 -2.56 -6.98 24.27
C ARG A 297 -1.73 -5.73 24.23
N ASP A 298 -2.20 -4.72 23.53
CA ASP A 298 -1.59 -3.41 23.64
C ASP A 298 -1.62 -2.89 25.09
N GLY A 299 -0.44 -2.57 25.64
CA GLY A 299 -0.21 -2.22 27.05
C GLY A 299 -0.34 -0.75 27.39
N GLY A 300 -1.13 -0.01 26.63
CA GLY A 300 -1.42 1.40 26.89
C GLY A 300 -2.32 2.00 25.83
N PRO A 301 -2.54 3.33 25.83
CA PRO A 301 -3.01 3.98 24.63
C PRO A 301 -1.93 3.77 23.58
N THR A 302 -2.09 2.81 22.66
CA THR A 302 -1.23 2.72 21.49
C THR A 302 -1.19 4.11 20.85
N ALA A 303 -0.03 4.75 20.93
CA ALA A 303 0.51 5.34 19.74
C ALA A 303 0.84 4.14 18.86
N LEU A 304 -0.16 3.66 18.12
CA LEU A 304 0.16 2.88 16.95
C LEU A 304 1.24 3.72 16.24
N PRO A 305 2.41 3.18 15.86
CA PRO A 305 3.42 3.93 15.10
C PRO A 305 2.81 4.64 13.88
N TRP A 306 1.59 4.24 13.51
CA TRP A 306 0.71 4.71 12.48
C TRP A 306 -0.53 5.55 12.88
N ALA A 307 -0.80 5.87 14.16
CA ALA A 307 -1.89 6.78 14.56
C ALA A 307 -1.74 7.64 15.85
N PRO A 308 -0.90 8.70 15.98
CA PRO A 308 -1.17 9.75 16.94
C PRO A 308 -2.23 10.71 16.35
N ARG A 309 -3.39 10.71 16.99
CA ARG A 309 -4.58 11.51 16.74
C ARG A 309 -4.37 13.04 16.78
N GLY A 310 -3.15 13.53 17.00
CA GLY A 310 -2.88 14.94 17.33
C GLY A 310 -1.81 15.66 16.50
N ALA A 311 -0.99 14.97 15.70
CA ALA A 311 0.16 15.59 15.02
C ALA A 311 0.50 15.03 13.62
N ARG A 312 -0.39 14.26 12.98
CA ARG A 312 -0.14 13.83 11.60
C ARG A 312 -0.75 14.84 10.62
N HIS A 313 0.10 15.63 9.99
CA HIS A 313 -0.14 16.14 8.64
C HIS A 313 0.33 15.04 7.69
N ALA A 314 -0.52 14.60 6.77
CA ALA A 314 0.03 13.98 5.57
C ALA A 314 1.01 14.95 4.92
N PRO A 315 2.20 14.48 4.51
CA PRO A 315 3.07 15.32 3.73
C PRO A 315 2.36 15.78 2.46
N ASP A 316 2.59 17.04 2.09
CA ASP A 316 2.24 17.51 0.77
C ASP A 316 2.99 16.68 -0.26
N PHE A 317 2.33 16.30 -1.35
CA PHE A 317 2.88 15.41 -2.36
C PHE A 317 2.94 16.04 -3.76
N GLY A 318 2.31 17.20 -3.95
CA GLY A 318 2.28 17.93 -5.22
C GLY A 318 1.63 19.31 -5.07
N VAL A 319 1.57 20.07 -6.17
CA VAL A 319 1.01 21.42 -6.25
C VAL A 319 -0.14 21.43 -7.24
N VAL A 320 -1.31 21.89 -6.78
CA VAL A 320 -2.54 21.99 -7.57
C VAL A 320 -2.84 23.44 -7.89
N ALA A 321 -3.22 23.74 -9.14
CA ALA A 321 -3.69 25.06 -9.54
C ALA A 321 -5.10 25.34 -8.98
N THR A 322 -5.35 26.57 -8.55
CA THR A 322 -6.66 26.99 -8.04
C THR A 322 -7.17 28.28 -8.68
N GLN A 323 -8.49 28.45 -8.72
CA GLN A 323 -9.14 29.68 -9.18
C GLN A 323 -10.34 29.99 -8.30
N GLY A 324 -10.40 31.21 -7.75
CA GLY A 324 -11.46 31.59 -6.80
C GLY A 324 -11.49 30.71 -5.54
N GLY A 325 -10.34 30.10 -5.21
CA GLY A 325 -10.25 29.13 -4.14
C GLY A 325 -10.85 27.76 -4.48
N ALA A 326 -11.09 27.38 -5.72
CA ALA A 326 -11.44 26.00 -6.09
C ALA A 326 -10.33 25.37 -6.92
N PRO A 327 -10.08 24.04 -6.83
CA PRO A 327 -9.17 23.35 -7.73
C PRO A 327 -9.56 23.57 -9.18
N ARG A 328 -8.58 23.87 -10.03
CA ARG A 328 -8.80 23.90 -11.48
C ARG A 328 -8.82 22.46 -11.99
N LEU A 329 -9.73 22.19 -12.91
CA LEU A 329 -9.81 20.89 -13.57
C LEU A 329 -9.04 20.95 -14.89
N ALA A 330 -8.49 19.81 -15.28
CA ALA A 330 -7.86 19.54 -16.57
C ALA A 330 -8.38 18.21 -17.09
N THR A 331 -8.13 17.95 -18.36
CA THR A 331 -8.35 16.63 -18.94
C THR A 331 -6.99 15.97 -19.12
N ASP A 332 -6.86 14.70 -18.75
CA ASP A 332 -5.61 13.95 -18.94
C ASP A 332 -5.48 13.43 -20.39
N GLY A 333 -4.52 12.53 -20.61
CA GLY A 333 -4.17 12.03 -21.94
C GLY A 333 -5.25 11.17 -22.61
N ASP A 334 -6.17 10.57 -21.84
CA ASP A 334 -7.22 9.70 -22.39
C ASP A 334 -8.62 10.35 -22.42
N GLY A 335 -8.74 11.56 -21.87
CA GLY A 335 -9.98 12.35 -21.93
C GLY A 335 -10.70 12.45 -20.58
N ASP A 336 -10.16 11.83 -19.54
CA ASP A 336 -10.77 11.86 -18.21
C ASP A 336 -10.50 13.18 -17.48
N LEU A 337 -11.51 13.63 -16.75
CA LEU A 337 -11.46 14.88 -15.99
C LEU A 337 -10.63 14.67 -14.72
N ASN A 338 -9.59 15.47 -14.53
CA ASN A 338 -8.69 15.40 -13.39
C ASN A 338 -8.43 16.78 -12.76
N VAL A 339 -7.87 16.80 -11.56
CA VAL A 339 -7.34 18.01 -10.94
C VAL A 339 -6.08 18.45 -11.69
N ARG A 340 -5.97 19.75 -11.97
CA ARG A 340 -4.80 20.32 -12.63
C ARG A 340 -3.61 20.39 -11.67
N LEU A 341 -2.81 19.33 -11.67
CA LEU A 341 -1.47 19.32 -11.07
C LEU A 341 -0.53 20.21 -11.90
N VAL A 342 0.15 21.15 -11.25
CA VAL A 342 1.15 22.05 -11.89
C VAL A 342 2.58 21.70 -11.51
N ASP A 343 2.77 20.95 -10.43
CA ASP A 343 4.09 20.45 -10.02
C ASP A 343 3.93 19.20 -9.15
N ALA A 344 4.78 18.19 -9.35
CA ALA A 344 4.85 17.02 -8.47
C ALA A 344 5.77 17.25 -7.26
N ASN A 345 6.54 18.34 -7.26
CA ASN A 345 7.32 18.78 -6.11
C ASN A 345 6.46 19.68 -5.21
N PRO A 346 6.02 19.21 -4.02
CA PRO A 346 5.18 19.99 -3.12
C PRO A 346 5.83 21.29 -2.64
N THR A 347 7.17 21.38 -2.67
CA THR A 347 7.91 22.58 -2.27
C THR A 347 7.89 23.70 -3.33
N ALA A 348 7.40 23.42 -4.53
CA ALA A 348 7.36 24.36 -5.66
C ALA A 348 6.15 25.32 -5.64
N ALA A 349 5.27 25.25 -4.64
CA ALA A 349 4.03 26.05 -4.61
C ALA A 349 4.25 27.56 -4.83
N ALA A 350 5.33 28.12 -4.28
CA ALA A 350 5.67 29.53 -4.46
C ALA A 350 5.99 29.90 -5.93
N ALA A 351 6.58 28.98 -6.70
CA ALA A 351 6.87 29.19 -8.11
C ALA A 351 5.59 29.23 -8.97
N HIS A 352 4.52 28.61 -8.50
CA HIS A 352 3.22 28.51 -9.19
C HIS A 352 2.16 29.48 -8.64
N ALA A 353 2.57 30.51 -7.92
CA ALA A 353 1.65 31.50 -7.32
C ALA A 353 0.75 32.19 -8.37
N GLY A 354 1.24 32.40 -9.59
CA GLY A 354 0.47 32.99 -10.71
C GLY A 354 -0.72 32.14 -11.15
N GLU A 355 -0.72 30.85 -10.83
CA GLU A 355 -1.79 29.90 -11.13
C GLU A 355 -2.65 29.56 -9.90
N GLY A 356 -2.45 30.29 -8.80
CA GLY A 356 -3.04 29.97 -7.51
C GLY A 356 -2.54 28.62 -6.97
N GLY A 357 -1.28 28.26 -7.25
CA GLY A 357 -0.68 27.00 -6.83
C GLY A 357 -0.71 26.80 -5.32
N VAL A 358 -1.25 25.67 -4.88
CA VAL A 358 -1.34 25.27 -3.47
C VAL A 358 -0.70 23.90 -3.33
N ALA A 359 0.18 23.73 -2.34
CA ALA A 359 0.70 22.42 -1.96
C ALA A 359 -0.43 21.58 -1.36
N VAL A 360 -0.55 20.33 -1.79
CA VAL A 360 -1.66 19.44 -1.42
C VAL A 360 -1.11 18.15 -0.83
N SER A 361 -1.67 17.73 0.30
CA SER A 361 -1.42 16.44 0.94
C SER A 361 -2.50 15.41 0.62
N TYR A 362 -2.24 14.12 0.88
CA TYR A 362 -3.24 13.06 0.59
C TYR A 362 -4.53 13.27 1.38
N ASP A 363 -4.42 13.70 2.63
CA ASP A 363 -5.57 14.07 3.46
C ASP A 363 -6.43 15.15 2.79
N LEU A 364 -5.78 16.07 2.08
CA LEU A 364 -6.42 17.16 1.34
C LEU A 364 -6.99 16.70 -0.02
N ALA A 365 -6.39 15.69 -0.65
CA ALA A 365 -6.78 15.22 -1.98
C ALA A 365 -7.86 14.12 -1.97
N SER A 366 -7.83 13.21 -1.00
CA SER A 366 -8.70 12.02 -0.96
C SER A 366 -9.52 11.89 0.33
N ASP A 367 -9.43 12.88 1.23
CA ASP A 367 -9.94 12.81 2.62
C ASP A 367 -9.30 11.69 3.47
N GLY A 368 -8.43 10.86 2.88
CA GLY A 368 -7.85 9.69 3.51
C GLY A 368 -6.43 9.93 4.01
N ARG A 369 -6.21 9.62 5.29
CA ARG A 369 -4.90 9.73 5.94
C ARG A 369 -4.18 8.40 6.09
N ASP A 370 -4.89 7.34 5.79
CA ASP A 370 -4.44 5.99 5.93
C ASP A 370 -3.36 5.66 4.88
N TYR A 371 -2.19 5.20 5.32
CA TYR A 371 -1.09 4.80 4.43
C TYR A 371 -1.28 3.37 3.90
N TRP A 372 -2.39 2.70 4.23
CA TRP A 372 -2.81 1.47 3.55
C TRP A 372 -3.50 1.74 2.21
N VAL A 373 -3.65 3.02 1.81
CA VAL A 373 -4.36 3.45 0.61
C VAL A 373 -3.61 4.56 -0.12
N ALA A 374 -3.89 4.74 -1.42
CA ALA A 374 -3.27 5.76 -2.29
C ALA A 374 -1.72 5.66 -2.27
N ALA A 375 -0.95 6.77 -2.26
CA ALA A 375 0.52 6.67 -2.25
C ALA A 375 1.17 6.21 -0.94
N GLY A 376 0.38 5.69 0.00
CA GLY A 376 0.89 4.81 1.04
C GLY A 376 1.01 3.34 0.61
N GLU A 377 0.43 2.96 -0.53
CA GLU A 377 0.63 1.61 -1.07
C GLU A 377 2.11 1.40 -1.45
N PRO A 378 2.64 0.19 -1.21
CA PRO A 378 4.05 -0.10 -1.44
C PRO A 378 4.45 0.11 -2.91
N HIS A 379 5.68 0.54 -3.09
CA HIS A 379 6.36 0.64 -4.39
C HIS A 379 7.45 -0.42 -4.45
N CYS A 380 7.71 -0.99 -5.62
CA CYS A 380 8.82 -1.95 -5.75
C CYS A 380 10.15 -1.22 -5.47
N ALA A 381 10.25 0.03 -5.93
CA ALA A 381 11.36 0.95 -5.69
C ALA A 381 11.63 1.21 -4.19
N ASP A 382 10.67 1.01 -3.28
CA ASP A 382 10.92 1.19 -1.84
C ASP A 382 12.03 0.27 -1.34
N CYS A 383 12.15 -0.94 -1.90
CA CYS A 383 13.15 -1.94 -1.47
C CYS A 383 14.13 -2.36 -2.57
N HIS A 384 13.74 -2.32 -3.84
CA HIS A 384 14.60 -2.73 -4.95
C HIS A 384 15.44 -1.58 -5.49
N ALA A 385 16.64 -1.92 -5.99
CA ALA A 385 17.54 -0.98 -6.64
C ALA A 385 17.22 -0.87 -8.14
N PRO A 386 17.36 0.32 -8.76
CA PRO A 386 17.32 0.45 -10.21
C PRO A 386 18.34 -0.49 -10.90
N PRO A 387 18.01 -1.09 -12.05
CA PRO A 387 16.80 -0.89 -12.85
C PRO A 387 15.61 -1.79 -12.45
N PHE A 388 15.69 -2.53 -11.35
CA PHE A 388 14.68 -3.50 -10.87
C PHE A 388 13.50 -2.83 -10.17
N VAL A 389 13.02 -1.75 -10.77
CA VAL A 389 11.97 -0.89 -10.25
C VAL A 389 10.91 -0.68 -11.33
N GLU A 390 9.74 -0.25 -10.89
CA GLU A 390 8.63 0.10 -11.75
C GLU A 390 8.89 1.36 -12.60
N SER A 391 8.01 1.59 -13.57
CA SER A 391 7.97 2.82 -14.34
C SER A 391 7.60 4.04 -13.49
N GLU A 392 7.88 5.23 -14.02
CA GLU A 392 7.30 6.48 -13.54
C GLU A 392 5.77 6.45 -13.65
N GLY A 393 5.10 7.17 -12.76
CA GLY A 393 3.66 7.44 -12.85
C GLY A 393 3.33 8.53 -13.86
N GLY A 394 2.04 8.83 -14.06
CA GLY A 394 1.69 9.92 -14.98
C GLY A 394 0.26 9.99 -15.52
N GLY A 395 -0.77 10.04 -14.66
CA GLY A 395 -2.08 10.51 -15.16
C GLY A 395 -3.22 10.53 -14.16
N ALA A 396 -3.27 9.60 -13.20
CA ALA A 396 -4.40 9.45 -12.30
C ALA A 396 -4.13 10.11 -10.94
N PHE A 397 -4.18 11.43 -10.84
CA PHE A 397 -4.12 12.11 -9.54
C PHE A 397 -5.26 11.65 -8.60
N PRO A 398 -5.00 11.43 -7.29
CA PRO A 398 -3.71 11.62 -6.59
C PRO A 398 -2.82 10.36 -6.54
N ILE A 399 -3.15 9.31 -7.28
CA ILE A 399 -2.61 7.94 -7.12
C ILE A 399 -1.39 7.69 -8.01
N ASP A 400 -1.41 8.23 -9.23
CA ASP A 400 -0.37 8.07 -10.24
C ASP A 400 0.01 9.43 -10.81
N GLN A 401 1.15 9.96 -10.40
CA GLN A 401 1.56 11.33 -10.70
C GLN A 401 2.85 11.37 -11.50
N PRO A 402 3.02 12.37 -12.39
CA PRO A 402 4.30 12.65 -13.02
C PRO A 402 5.38 12.86 -11.95
N GLY A 403 6.62 12.48 -12.26
CA GLY A 403 7.78 12.65 -11.39
C GLY A 403 7.80 11.79 -10.12
N LYS A 404 6.94 10.77 -10.05
CA LYS A 404 6.84 9.81 -8.94
C LYS A 404 6.95 8.39 -9.46
N TYR A 405 7.42 7.45 -8.63
CA TYR A 405 7.25 6.03 -8.95
C TYR A 405 5.76 5.68 -8.96
N ARG A 406 5.38 4.75 -9.83
CA ARG A 406 4.01 4.27 -9.94
C ARG A 406 3.71 3.25 -8.82
N LEU A 407 2.52 3.29 -8.22
CA LEU A 407 2.14 2.31 -7.20
C LEU A 407 2.20 0.87 -7.70
N MET A 408 2.52 -0.09 -6.84
CA MET A 408 2.70 -1.50 -7.23
C MET A 408 1.56 -2.08 -8.08
N ARG A 409 0.32 -1.63 -7.88
CA ARG A 409 -0.86 -2.13 -8.60
C ARG A 409 -0.92 -1.70 -10.06
N TYR A 410 -0.36 -0.54 -10.36
CA TYR A 410 -0.27 0.01 -11.71
C TYR A 410 1.15 -0.16 -12.28
N ALA A 411 2.11 -0.54 -11.43
CA ALA A 411 3.52 -0.69 -11.77
C ALA A 411 3.70 -1.55 -13.01
N THR A 412 4.37 -0.98 -14.00
CA THR A 412 4.69 -1.63 -15.26
C THR A 412 6.19 -1.73 -15.48
N GLY A 413 6.60 -2.81 -16.11
CA GLY A 413 7.95 -3.18 -16.47
C GLY A 413 8.11 -3.31 -17.98
N HIS A 414 8.87 -4.33 -18.36
CA HIS A 414 9.13 -4.75 -19.74
C HIS A 414 7.93 -4.58 -20.68
N ALA A 415 8.07 -3.69 -21.67
CA ALA A 415 7.06 -3.38 -22.68
C ALA A 415 5.69 -2.95 -22.11
N GLY A 416 5.68 -2.28 -20.95
CA GLY A 416 4.45 -1.84 -20.30
C GLY A 416 3.64 -2.96 -19.65
N LEU A 417 4.21 -4.17 -19.53
CA LEU A 417 3.57 -5.27 -18.83
C LEU A 417 3.58 -5.02 -17.31
N PRO A 418 2.48 -5.29 -16.59
CA PRO A 418 2.50 -5.22 -15.13
C PRO A 418 3.57 -6.14 -14.54
N CYS A 419 4.22 -5.72 -13.46
CA CYS A 419 5.23 -6.53 -12.79
C CYS A 419 4.70 -7.93 -12.41
N GLN A 420 3.40 -8.00 -12.06
CA GLN A 420 2.68 -9.21 -11.70
C GLN A 420 2.53 -10.23 -12.85
N THR A 421 2.89 -9.84 -14.07
CA THR A 421 2.95 -10.74 -15.23
C THR A 421 4.12 -11.70 -15.11
N CYS A 422 5.23 -11.21 -14.56
CA CYS A 422 6.45 -11.99 -14.35
C CYS A 422 6.58 -12.39 -12.90
N HIS A 423 6.50 -11.43 -11.98
CA HIS A 423 6.57 -11.68 -10.54
C HIS A 423 5.20 -12.10 -10.02
N GLU A 424 5.15 -13.00 -9.05
CA GLU A 424 3.88 -13.33 -8.43
C GLU A 424 3.30 -12.11 -7.69
N SER A 425 1.96 -12.04 -7.59
CA SER A 425 1.33 -10.91 -6.92
C SER A 425 1.56 -10.97 -5.41
N ILE A 426 1.98 -9.85 -4.83
CA ILE A 426 2.23 -9.66 -3.38
C ILE A 426 0.95 -9.85 -2.54
N HIS A 427 -0.21 -9.73 -3.19
CA HIS A 427 -1.53 -10.05 -2.63
C HIS A 427 -2.24 -11.14 -3.44
N GLY A 428 -1.45 -12.00 -4.09
CA GLY A 428 -1.85 -12.93 -5.14
C GLY A 428 -2.67 -14.12 -4.68
N LEU A 429 -3.54 -14.57 -5.59
CA LEU A 429 -4.41 -15.74 -5.45
C LEU A 429 -3.64 -17.07 -5.48
N TYR A 430 -2.37 -17.06 -5.88
CA TYR A 430 -1.54 -18.24 -6.11
C TYR A 430 -0.47 -18.36 -5.02
N PRO A 431 -0.20 -19.56 -4.50
CA PRO A 431 0.83 -19.79 -3.49
C PRO A 431 2.22 -19.94 -4.13
N VAL A 432 3.23 -19.38 -3.45
CA VAL A 432 4.67 -19.48 -3.77
C VAL A 432 5.33 -20.75 -3.22
N THR A 433 4.58 -21.63 -2.53
CA THR A 433 5.14 -22.85 -1.95
C THR A 433 4.60 -24.12 -2.62
N PRO A 434 5.49 -25.13 -2.80
CA PRO A 434 5.17 -26.44 -3.37
C PRO A 434 3.96 -27.16 -2.76
N ASP A 435 3.71 -26.94 -1.47
CA ASP A 435 2.83 -27.77 -0.64
C ASP A 435 1.38 -27.27 -0.54
N VAL A 436 1.02 -26.21 -1.28
CA VAL A 436 -0.25 -25.49 -1.03
C VAL A 436 -1.29 -25.67 -2.16
N ASP A 437 -1.08 -26.63 -3.06
CA ASP A 437 -2.13 -27.04 -4.01
C ASP A 437 -2.41 -28.56 -4.05
N PRO A 438 -3.51 -29.05 -3.45
CA PRO A 438 -4.02 -30.40 -3.68
C PRO A 438 -4.63 -30.59 -5.10
N THR A 439 -4.75 -29.54 -5.90
CA THR A 439 -5.01 -29.58 -7.35
C THR A 439 -3.73 -29.43 -8.20
N SER A 440 -2.65 -30.07 -7.76
CA SER A 440 -1.42 -30.29 -8.51
C SER A 440 -0.65 -29.03 -8.91
N TYR A 441 0.64 -29.05 -8.61
CA TYR A 441 1.75 -28.24 -9.16
C TYR A 441 1.62 -27.76 -10.62
N ALA A 442 0.78 -28.43 -11.41
CA ALA A 442 0.54 -28.17 -12.81
C ALA A 442 0.12 -26.73 -13.12
N GLN A 443 -0.61 -26.00 -12.25
CA GLN A 443 -1.03 -24.63 -12.64
C GLN A 443 0.15 -23.65 -12.69
N ALA A 444 1.00 -23.60 -11.65
CA ALA A 444 2.16 -22.70 -11.65
C ALA A 444 3.26 -23.20 -12.61
N ALA A 445 3.55 -24.51 -12.61
CA ALA A 445 4.49 -25.12 -13.55
C ALA A 445 4.00 -25.10 -15.01
N SER A 446 2.70 -24.90 -15.28
CA SER A 446 2.19 -24.77 -16.66
C SER A 446 2.58 -23.47 -17.33
N LEU A 447 2.95 -22.44 -16.57
CA LEU A 447 3.25 -21.14 -17.13
C LEU A 447 4.68 -21.08 -17.67
N ASN A 448 5.63 -21.77 -17.03
CA ASN A 448 7.00 -21.91 -17.53
C ASN A 448 7.16 -23.21 -18.35
N PRO A 449 7.64 -23.16 -19.62
CA PRO A 449 7.77 -24.37 -20.45
C PRO A 449 8.70 -25.45 -19.89
N ASP A 450 9.62 -25.07 -18.99
CA ASP A 450 10.55 -25.97 -18.31
C ASP A 450 9.98 -26.55 -17.00
N GLY A 451 8.74 -26.19 -16.63
CA GLY A 451 8.08 -26.61 -15.41
C GLY A 451 8.58 -25.93 -14.14
N SER A 452 9.46 -24.93 -14.25
CA SER A 452 9.95 -24.17 -13.09
C SER A 452 8.85 -23.32 -12.45
N HIS A 453 8.91 -23.16 -11.13
CA HIS A 453 8.06 -22.25 -10.36
C HIS A 453 8.77 -20.91 -10.13
N GLY A 454 8.06 -19.92 -9.55
CA GLY A 454 8.54 -18.55 -9.38
C GLY A 454 8.23 -17.67 -10.58
N PRO A 455 9.05 -16.63 -10.85
CA PRO A 455 8.74 -15.69 -11.91
C PRO A 455 8.57 -16.34 -13.28
N ILE A 456 7.64 -15.81 -14.08
CA ILE A 456 7.43 -16.25 -15.46
C ILE A 456 8.67 -15.94 -16.30
N ARG A 457 9.28 -16.99 -16.84
CA ARG A 457 10.52 -16.93 -17.61
C ARG A 457 10.27 -16.51 -19.05
N CYS A 458 11.33 -16.08 -19.74
CA CYS A 458 11.21 -15.58 -21.12
C CYS A 458 10.56 -16.62 -22.07
N GLY A 459 10.82 -17.92 -21.86
CA GLY A 459 10.31 -19.01 -22.69
C GLY A 459 8.78 -19.13 -22.70
N SER A 460 8.09 -18.60 -21.70
CA SER A 460 6.63 -18.62 -21.60
C SER A 460 5.95 -17.77 -22.68
N CYS A 461 6.61 -16.69 -23.09
CA CYS A 461 6.08 -15.74 -24.08
C CYS A 461 6.90 -15.71 -25.37
N HIS A 462 8.21 -15.95 -25.28
CA HIS A 462 9.13 -15.91 -26.41
C HIS A 462 9.53 -17.31 -26.84
N GLN A 463 9.44 -17.55 -28.14
CA GLN A 463 9.94 -18.77 -28.77
C GLN A 463 10.65 -18.42 -30.09
N PRO A 464 11.85 -18.98 -30.36
CA PRO A 464 12.62 -19.88 -29.49
C PRO A 464 13.49 -19.13 -28.46
N VAL A 465 13.83 -19.82 -27.37
CA VAL A 465 14.88 -19.42 -26.41
C VAL A 465 16.13 -20.29 -26.58
N ASN A 466 17.29 -19.76 -26.22
CA ASN A 466 18.57 -20.50 -26.21
C ASN A 466 18.67 -21.40 -24.96
N PRO A 467 19.76 -22.19 -24.81
CA PRO A 467 19.94 -23.05 -23.63
C PRO A 467 20.00 -22.33 -22.28
N ASN A 468 20.27 -21.02 -22.28
CA ASN A 468 20.25 -20.18 -21.08
C ASN A 468 18.83 -19.61 -20.79
N GLY A 469 17.81 -19.98 -21.56
CA GLY A 469 16.45 -19.45 -21.41
C GLY A 469 16.24 -18.06 -22.00
N VAL A 470 17.21 -17.51 -22.75
CA VAL A 470 17.15 -16.16 -23.32
C VAL A 470 16.60 -16.21 -24.76
N PRO A 471 15.68 -15.32 -25.16
CA PRO A 471 15.16 -15.32 -26.53
C PRO A 471 16.28 -15.11 -27.56
N VAL A 472 16.36 -15.99 -28.56
CA VAL A 472 17.47 -15.99 -29.54
C VAL A 472 17.58 -14.65 -30.28
N LYS A 473 16.45 -13.95 -30.47
CA LYS A 473 16.38 -12.63 -31.13
C LYS A 473 17.17 -11.55 -30.40
N PHE A 474 17.33 -11.69 -29.08
CA PHE A 474 18.01 -10.71 -28.25
C PHE A 474 19.40 -11.17 -27.80
N ALA A 475 19.79 -12.41 -28.08
CA ALA A 475 21.01 -13.03 -27.55
C ALA A 475 22.30 -12.24 -27.86
N ASP A 476 22.38 -11.57 -29.00
CA ASP A 476 23.55 -10.77 -29.40
C ASP A 476 23.55 -9.33 -28.87
N ARG A 477 22.55 -8.90 -28.09
CA ARG A 477 22.58 -7.59 -27.45
C ARG A 477 23.69 -7.57 -26.40
N THR A 478 24.43 -6.47 -26.35
CA THR A 478 25.39 -6.20 -25.29
C THR A 478 24.73 -5.37 -24.20
N PHE A 479 24.98 -5.73 -22.95
CA PHE A 479 24.54 -4.95 -21.79
C PHE A 479 25.68 -4.87 -20.78
N ARG A 480 25.71 -3.76 -20.03
CA ARG A 480 26.64 -3.55 -18.93
C ARG A 480 25.99 -4.04 -17.66
N ASP A 481 26.53 -5.11 -17.10
CA ASP A 481 26.09 -5.68 -15.84
C ASP A 481 26.10 -4.60 -14.74
N VAL A 482 24.97 -4.46 -14.04
CA VAL A 482 24.73 -3.37 -13.06
C VAL A 482 25.59 -3.57 -11.81
N ALA A 483 25.89 -4.81 -11.44
CA ALA A 483 26.65 -5.14 -10.23
C ALA A 483 28.17 -5.04 -10.44
N SER A 484 28.67 -5.61 -11.53
CA SER A 484 30.10 -5.74 -11.83
C SER A 484 30.63 -4.65 -12.76
N GLY A 485 29.75 -3.95 -13.49
CA GLY A 485 30.12 -2.98 -14.52
C GLY A 485 30.72 -3.59 -15.78
N ALA A 486 30.80 -4.92 -15.88
CA ALA A 486 31.34 -5.63 -17.02
C ALA A 486 30.35 -5.64 -18.19
N GLU A 487 30.85 -5.52 -19.42
CA GLU A 487 30.03 -5.68 -20.62
C GLU A 487 29.99 -7.16 -21.04
N GLY A 488 28.79 -7.66 -21.34
CA GLY A 488 28.58 -9.02 -21.80
C GLY A 488 27.44 -9.12 -22.79
N LYS A 489 27.37 -10.23 -23.52
CA LYS A 489 26.21 -10.54 -24.36
C LYS A 489 25.09 -11.08 -23.49
N VAL A 490 23.89 -10.53 -23.62
CA VAL A 490 22.73 -10.96 -22.82
C VAL A 490 22.36 -12.43 -23.07
N GLY A 491 22.67 -12.97 -24.25
CA GLY A 491 22.42 -14.39 -24.55
C GLY A 491 23.29 -15.36 -23.73
N GLU A 492 24.40 -14.90 -23.16
CA GLU A 492 25.37 -15.73 -22.43
C GLU A 492 25.02 -15.88 -20.94
N SER A 493 24.12 -15.03 -20.41
CA SER A 493 23.69 -15.05 -19.01
C SER A 493 22.23 -14.66 -18.89
N TYR A 494 21.42 -15.54 -18.29
CA TYR A 494 20.00 -15.24 -18.02
C TYR A 494 19.85 -14.01 -17.13
N ASP A 495 20.68 -13.89 -16.10
CA ASP A 495 20.68 -12.74 -15.20
C ASP A 495 21.00 -11.43 -15.93
N LEU A 496 22.00 -11.45 -16.83
CA LEU A 496 22.32 -10.28 -17.63
C LEU A 496 21.18 -9.91 -18.59
N ALA A 497 20.47 -10.89 -19.12
CA ALA A 497 19.25 -10.65 -19.91
C ALA A 497 18.13 -10.06 -19.06
N VAL A 498 17.95 -10.52 -17.83
CA VAL A 498 16.99 -9.96 -16.86
C VAL A 498 17.34 -8.50 -16.54
N GLN A 499 18.60 -8.19 -16.25
CA GLN A 499 19.06 -6.83 -16.02
C GLN A 499 18.79 -5.93 -17.25
N TRP A 500 19.10 -6.43 -18.45
CA TRP A 500 18.86 -5.71 -19.69
C TRP A 500 17.39 -5.40 -19.90
N ILE A 501 16.46 -6.35 -19.71
CA ILE A 501 15.02 -6.06 -19.90
C ILE A 501 14.48 -5.07 -18.87
N HIS A 502 15.00 -5.09 -17.64
CA HIS A 502 14.62 -4.14 -16.59
C HIS A 502 15.08 -2.72 -16.95
N ALA A 503 16.28 -2.58 -17.51
CA ALA A 503 16.84 -1.29 -17.91
C ALA A 503 16.32 -0.76 -19.25
N SER A 504 15.96 -1.64 -20.18
CA SER A 504 15.54 -1.29 -21.55
C SER A 504 14.02 -1.21 -21.74
N ALA A 505 13.26 -1.44 -20.67
CA ALA A 505 11.83 -1.28 -20.67
C ALA A 505 11.46 0.21 -20.84
N PRO A 506 10.60 0.55 -21.81
CA PRO A 506 10.21 1.93 -22.08
C PRO A 506 9.46 2.58 -20.91
#